data_AF-A0A5N6R4K6-F1
#
_entry.id   AF-A0A5N6R4K6-F1
#
_cell.length_a   1.000
_cell.length_b   1.000
_cell.length_c   1.000
_cell.angle_alpha   90.00
_cell.angle_beta   90.00
_cell.angle_gamma   90.00
#
_symmetry.space_group_name_H-M   'P 1'
#
loop_
_entity.id
_entity.type
_entity.pdbx_description
1 polymer ?
#
loop_
_entity_poly.entity_id
_entity_poly.type
_entity_poly.pdbx_seq_one_letter_code
_entity_poly.pdbx_strand_id
1 'polypeptide(L)'
;MLPGLQQGQQKMSKSDPLSSIYMEDDEVKKAYCPPRIVEGNPCLEYVMYLILPWFTEFIVERNAENGGHKTFTSFEELIAAYESGELHSDDLKPAFSKALNKILEVTSFHLYLIDSSWVLMAQPDQC
;
A
#
# COMPACT_ATOMS: atom_id res chain seq x y z
N MET A 1 11.97 -8.65 6.47
CA MET A 1 10.72 -9.44 6.43
C MET A 1 9.57 -8.47 6.61
N LEU A 2 8.49 -8.59 5.83
CA LEU A 2 7.36 -7.65 5.93
C LEU A 2 6.47 -7.99 7.15
N PRO A 3 6.18 -7.01 8.03
CA PRO A 3 5.34 -7.22 9.21
C PRO A 3 3.85 -7.37 8.85
N GLY A 4 3.08 -8.05 9.70
CA GLY A 4 1.62 -8.10 9.55
C GLY A 4 0.96 -6.74 9.84
N LEU A 5 -0.29 -6.58 9.44
CA LEU A 5 -1.03 -5.32 9.63
C LEU A 5 -1.43 -5.05 11.10
N GLN A 6 -1.36 -6.05 11.99
CA GLN A 6 -1.72 -5.90 13.41
C GLN A 6 -0.48 -5.70 14.30
N GLN A 7 -0.67 -5.00 15.43
CA GLN A 7 0.39 -4.72 16.40
C GLN A 7 1.03 -6.03 16.90
N GLY A 8 2.35 -6.19 16.68
CA GLY A 8 3.12 -7.34 17.17
C GLY A 8 3.18 -8.55 16.23
N GLN A 9 2.55 -8.51 15.05
CA GLN A 9 2.70 -9.58 14.06
C GLN A 9 3.99 -9.40 13.25
N GLN A 10 5.01 -10.21 13.56
CA GLN A 10 6.31 -10.17 12.83
C GLN A 10 6.26 -10.81 11.43
N LYS A 11 5.16 -11.49 11.07
CA LYS A 11 5.04 -12.21 9.80
C LYS A 11 3.59 -12.19 9.33
N MET A 12 3.39 -11.88 8.04
CA MET A 12 2.10 -12.13 7.37
C MET A 12 1.78 -13.62 7.41
N SER A 13 0.63 -13.99 7.97
CA SER A 13 0.17 -15.37 8.07
C SER A 13 -1.09 -15.56 7.25
N LYS A 14 -1.09 -16.56 6.35
CA LYS A 14 -2.27 -16.97 5.58
C LYS A 14 -3.48 -17.34 6.45
N SER A 15 -3.23 -17.63 7.74
CA SER A 15 -4.21 -18.06 8.74
C SER A 15 -5.07 -16.92 9.29
N ASP A 16 -4.55 -15.70 9.33
CA ASP A 16 -5.25 -14.53 9.85
C ASP A 16 -5.61 -13.61 8.68
N PRO A 17 -6.88 -13.57 8.24
CA PRO A 17 -7.28 -12.74 7.10
C PRO A 17 -6.90 -11.27 7.31
N LEU A 18 -7.07 -10.77 8.54
CA LEU A 18 -6.69 -9.41 8.97
C LEU A 18 -5.19 -9.10 8.93
N SER A 19 -4.34 -10.11 8.73
CA SER A 19 -2.87 -9.94 8.67
C SER A 19 -2.34 -9.87 7.23
N SER A 20 -3.19 -10.14 6.23
CA SER A 20 -2.82 -10.31 4.83
C SER A 20 -3.69 -9.43 3.93
N ILE A 21 -3.09 -8.68 3.02
CA ILE A 21 -3.86 -7.81 2.12
C ILE A 21 -4.38 -8.64 0.94
N TYR A 22 -5.70 -8.77 0.82
CA TYR A 22 -6.38 -9.36 -0.34
C TYR A 22 -6.83 -8.28 -1.34
N MET A 23 -6.99 -8.67 -2.61
CA MET A 23 -7.32 -7.76 -3.71
C MET A 23 -8.65 -7.01 -3.57
N GLU A 24 -9.57 -7.51 -2.75
CA GLU A 24 -10.92 -6.93 -2.57
C GLU A 24 -11.10 -6.21 -1.23
N ASP A 25 -10.07 -6.07 -0.40
CA ASP A 25 -10.28 -5.81 1.04
C ASP A 25 -10.06 -4.36 1.52
N ASP A 26 -11.02 -3.90 2.33
CA ASP A 26 -11.01 -2.67 3.14
C ASP A 26 -10.07 -2.76 4.36
N GLU A 27 -9.32 -3.87 4.50
CA GLU A 27 -8.51 -4.21 5.68
C GLU A 27 -7.38 -3.21 5.97
N VAL A 28 -6.96 -2.44 4.97
CA VAL A 28 -6.01 -1.33 5.14
C VAL A 28 -6.52 -0.30 6.15
N LYS A 29 -7.86 -0.12 6.27
CA LYS A 29 -8.46 0.75 7.29
C LYS A 29 -8.25 0.23 8.72
N LYS A 30 -8.20 -1.10 8.88
CA LYS A 30 -8.00 -1.80 10.16
C LYS A 30 -6.53 -1.94 10.54
N ALA A 31 -5.61 -1.57 9.66
CA ALA A 31 -4.19 -1.61 9.92
C ALA A 31 -3.82 -0.79 11.16
N TYR A 32 -2.89 -1.34 11.94
CA TYR A 32 -2.34 -0.69 13.12
C TYR A 32 -1.48 0.50 12.70
N CYS A 33 -1.94 1.70 13.02
CA CYS A 33 -1.27 2.95 12.70
C CYS A 33 -1.37 3.91 13.88
N PRO A 34 -0.50 3.77 14.89
CA PRO A 34 -0.48 4.68 16.03
C PRO A 34 -0.05 6.10 15.57
N PRO A 35 -0.71 7.17 16.03
CA PRO A 35 -0.34 8.54 15.64
C PRO A 35 1.03 8.91 16.22
N ARG A 36 1.88 9.59 15.42
CA ARG A 36 3.23 10.07 15.79
C ARG A 36 4.25 9.00 16.20
N ILE A 37 3.91 7.72 16.06
CA ILE A 37 4.83 6.60 16.33
C ILE A 37 5.20 5.96 15.01
N VAL A 38 6.50 6.00 14.70
CA VAL A 38 7.08 5.42 13.48
C VAL A 38 7.56 3.99 13.72
N GLU A 39 8.20 3.76 14.86
CA GLU A 39 8.79 2.47 15.19
C GLU A 39 7.70 1.41 15.41
N GLY A 40 7.77 0.32 14.62
CA GLY A 40 6.78 -0.75 14.66
C GLY A 40 5.44 -0.41 14.00
N ASN A 41 5.38 0.66 13.18
CA ASN A 41 4.20 1.01 12.40
C ASN A 41 4.22 0.28 11.05
N PRO A 42 3.40 -0.76 10.85
CA PRO A 42 3.40 -1.52 9.61
C PRO A 42 3.03 -0.65 8.40
N CYS A 43 2.13 0.33 8.54
CA CYS A 43 1.74 1.19 7.42
C CYS A 43 2.93 1.96 6.83
N LEU A 44 3.79 2.52 7.68
CA LEU A 44 4.97 3.26 7.23
C LEU A 44 6.02 2.33 6.62
N GLU A 45 6.23 1.15 7.18
CA GLU A 45 7.12 0.14 6.60
C GLU A 45 6.65 -0.30 5.21
N TYR A 46 5.34 -0.51 5.02
CA TYR A 46 4.79 -0.85 3.71
C TYR A 46 4.99 0.29 2.69
N VAL A 47 4.83 1.55 3.10
CA VAL A 47 5.12 2.69 2.22
C VAL A 47 6.59 2.69 1.79
N MET A 48 7.51 2.41 2.72
CA MET A 48 8.95 2.35 2.44
C MET A 48 9.32 1.20 1.49
N TYR A 49 8.79 0.00 1.70
CA TYR A 49 9.20 -1.20 0.98
C TYR A 49 8.40 -1.48 -0.30
N LEU A 50 7.15 -1.01 -0.40
CA LEU A 50 6.29 -1.26 -1.56
C LEU A 50 6.07 -0.01 -2.40
N ILE A 51 5.62 1.09 -1.78
CA ILE A 51 5.13 2.25 -2.53
C ILE A 51 6.28 3.07 -3.09
N LEU A 52 7.25 3.46 -2.26
CA LEU A 52 8.37 4.30 -2.71
C LEU A 52 9.18 3.63 -3.84
N PRO A 53 9.49 2.33 -3.79
CA PRO A 53 10.19 1.66 -4.90
C PRO A 53 9.35 1.55 -6.18
N TRP A 54 8.02 1.52 -6.07
CA TRP A 54 7.12 1.35 -7.21
C TRP A 54 6.76 2.67 -7.90
N PHE A 55 6.40 3.70 -7.12
CA PHE A 55 5.95 4.98 -7.65
C PHE A 55 6.99 6.10 -7.54
N THR A 56 8.13 5.88 -6.88
CA THR A 56 9.16 6.91 -6.54
C THR A 56 8.67 8.09 -5.69
N GLU A 57 7.38 8.26 -5.54
CA GLU A 57 6.73 9.27 -4.71
C GLU A 57 5.48 8.69 -4.03
N PHE A 58 5.16 9.23 -2.86
CA PHE A 58 3.96 8.92 -2.12
C PHE A 58 3.10 10.17 -1.97
N ILE A 59 1.89 10.11 -2.50
CA ILE A 59 0.97 11.23 -2.56
C ILE A 59 -0.11 11.09 -1.49
N VAL A 60 -0.21 12.08 -0.61
CA VAL A 60 -1.27 12.20 0.39
C VAL A 60 -2.24 13.31 -0.02
N GLU A 61 -3.41 12.89 -0.47
CA GLU A 61 -4.53 13.78 -0.79
C GLU A 61 -5.30 14.10 0.50
N ARG A 62 -5.06 15.31 1.03
CA ARG A 62 -5.78 15.84 2.19
C ARG A 62 -6.48 17.15 1.82
N ASN A 63 -7.61 17.43 2.48
CA ASN A 63 -8.35 18.67 2.27
C ASN A 63 -7.47 19.90 2.58
N ALA A 64 -7.78 21.05 1.97
CA ALA A 64 -7.03 22.29 2.19
C ALA A 64 -6.97 22.69 3.68
N GLU A 65 -8.02 22.37 4.44
CA GLU A 65 -8.12 22.61 5.89
C GLU A 65 -7.16 21.71 6.72
N ASN A 66 -6.78 20.54 6.18
CA ASN A 66 -5.87 19.59 6.84
C ASN A 66 -4.41 19.73 6.34
N GLY A 67 -4.08 20.83 5.66
CA GLY A 67 -2.71 21.11 5.17
C GLY A 67 -2.47 20.81 3.70
N GLY A 68 -3.52 20.51 2.91
CA GLY A 68 -3.48 20.41 1.45
C GLY A 68 -2.65 19.26 0.87
N HIS A 69 -2.79 19.00 -0.43
CA HIS A 69 -2.09 17.91 -1.12
C HIS A 69 -0.58 17.93 -0.86
N LYS A 70 -0.04 16.84 -0.31
CA LYS A 70 1.40 16.71 0.00
C LYS A 70 1.98 15.48 -0.68
N THR A 71 3.10 15.68 -1.35
CA THR A 71 3.87 14.60 -2.00
C THR A 71 5.16 14.40 -1.24
N PHE A 72 5.48 13.15 -0.94
CA PHE A 72 6.69 12.73 -0.26
C PHE A 72 7.54 11.92 -1.24
N THR A 73 8.74 12.37 -1.54
CA THR A 73 9.67 11.66 -2.43
C THR A 73 10.67 10.82 -1.65
N SER A 74 10.92 11.17 -0.39
CA SER A 74 11.82 10.45 0.51
C SER A 74 11.07 9.90 1.73
N PHE A 75 11.53 8.75 2.22
CA PHE A 75 10.99 8.16 3.44
C PHE A 75 11.28 9.02 4.68
N GLU A 76 12.42 9.71 4.68
CA GLU A 76 12.84 10.62 5.76
C GLU A 76 11.87 11.80 5.92
N GLU A 77 11.42 12.40 4.81
CA GLU A 77 10.40 13.46 4.84
C GLU A 77 9.06 12.96 5.37
N LEU A 78 8.68 11.73 5.00
CA LEU A 78 7.44 11.11 5.47
C LEU A 78 7.48 10.88 6.99
N ILE A 79 8.59 10.33 7.49
CA ILE A 79 8.81 10.12 8.92
C ILE A 79 8.77 11.45 9.67
N ALA A 80 9.52 12.45 9.22
CA ALA A 80 9.58 13.75 9.88
C ALA A 80 8.19 14.41 9.95
N ALA A 81 7.38 14.30 8.89
CA ALA A 81 6.01 14.82 8.87
C ALA A 81 5.08 14.02 9.80
N TYR A 82 5.30 12.71 9.94
CA TYR A 82 4.48 11.86 10.81
C TYR A 82 4.83 12.05 12.30
N GLU A 83 6.12 12.14 12.64
CA GLU A 83 6.60 12.38 14.02
C GLU A 83 6.24 13.78 14.52
N SER A 84 6.37 14.79 13.66
CA SER A 84 5.94 16.16 13.99
C SER A 84 4.42 16.29 14.15
N GLY A 85 3.66 15.29 13.69
CA GLY A 85 2.20 15.29 13.70
C GLY A 85 1.58 16.17 12.62
N GLU A 86 2.36 16.62 11.64
CA GLU A 86 1.85 17.30 10.45
C GLU A 86 1.04 16.34 9.56
N LEU A 87 1.41 15.06 9.56
CA LEU A 87 0.69 13.99 8.88
C LEU A 87 -0.04 13.10 9.90
N HIS A 88 -1.36 13.02 9.78
CA HIS A 88 -2.19 12.18 10.65
C HIS A 88 -2.36 10.76 10.08
N SER A 89 -2.56 9.77 10.97
CA SER A 89 -2.91 8.39 10.58
C SER A 89 -4.13 8.35 9.65
N ASP A 90 -5.11 9.21 9.90
CA ASP A 90 -6.38 9.22 9.17
C ASP A 90 -6.24 9.73 7.73
N ASP A 91 -5.21 10.53 7.44
CA ASP A 91 -4.87 10.94 6.08
C ASP A 91 -3.91 9.94 5.41
N LEU A 92 -3.03 9.31 6.20
CA LEU A 92 -2.07 8.32 5.72
C LEU A 92 -2.77 7.05 5.20
N LYS A 93 -3.74 6.53 5.94
CA LYS A 93 -4.47 5.29 5.59
C LYS A 93 -5.14 5.35 4.21
N PRO A 94 -5.98 6.34 3.87
CA PRO A 94 -6.61 6.40 2.56
C PRO A 94 -5.59 6.61 1.42
N ALA A 95 -4.55 7.41 1.66
CA ALA A 95 -3.46 7.59 0.68
C ALA A 95 -2.71 6.28 0.42
N PHE A 96 -2.39 5.54 1.49
CA PHE A 96 -1.77 4.22 1.42
C PHE A 96 -2.66 3.21 0.68
N SER A 97 -3.95 3.12 1.02
CA SER A 97 -4.92 2.28 0.29
C SER A 97 -4.97 2.60 -1.19
N LYS A 98 -5.03 3.88 -1.55
CA LYS A 98 -5.12 4.32 -2.95
C LYS A 98 -3.86 3.93 -3.74
N ALA A 99 -2.69 4.13 -3.17
CA ALA A 99 -1.43 3.74 -3.78
C ALA A 99 -1.34 2.22 -3.95
N LEU A 100 -1.73 1.45 -2.93
CA LEU A 100 -1.71 0.00 -2.99
C LEU A 100 -2.69 -0.56 -4.04
N ASN A 101 -3.90 -0.01 -4.11
CA ASN A 101 -4.89 -0.38 -5.11
C ASN A 101 -4.38 -0.13 -6.54
N LYS A 102 -3.63 0.97 -6.77
CA LYS A 102 -2.99 1.21 -8.07
C LYS A 102 -1.97 0.12 -8.43
N ILE A 103 -1.17 -0.34 -7.47
CA ILE A 103 -0.20 -1.44 -7.71
C ILE A 103 -0.94 -2.73 -8.07
N LEU A 104 -2.00 -3.04 -7.31
CA LEU A 104 -2.82 -4.22 -7.53
C LEU A 104 -3.53 -4.16 -8.89
N GLU A 105 -4.05 -3.00 -9.29
CA GLU A 105 -4.69 -2.80 -10.59
C GLU A 105 -3.72 -3.05 -11.75
N VAL A 106 -2.49 -2.52 -11.69
CA VAL A 106 -1.45 -2.76 -12.70
C VAL A 106 -1.11 -4.25 -12.78
N THR A 107 -0.97 -4.91 -11.62
CA THR A 107 -0.61 -6.33 -11.55
C THR A 107 -1.72 -7.21 -12.12
N SER A 108 -2.98 -6.93 -11.77
CA SER A 108 -4.15 -7.62 -12.30
C SER A 108 -4.27 -7.41 -13.81
N PHE A 109 -4.15 -6.18 -14.30
CA PHE A 109 -4.20 -5.89 -15.73
C PHE A 109 -3.10 -6.62 -16.52
N HIS A 110 -1.86 -6.63 -15.98
CA HIS A 110 -0.77 -7.38 -16.58
C HIS A 110 -1.05 -8.89 -16.64
N LEU A 111 -1.62 -9.46 -15.57
CA LEU A 111 -2.02 -10.87 -15.54
C LEU A 111 -3.10 -11.18 -16.58
N TYR A 112 -4.12 -10.33 -16.72
CA TYR A 112 -5.16 -10.46 -17.74
C TYR A 112 -4.62 -10.40 -19.17
N LEU A 113 -3.64 -9.52 -19.44
CA LEU A 113 -3.01 -9.42 -20.76
C LEU A 113 -2.12 -10.62 -21.07
N ILE A 114 -1.41 -11.16 -20.08
CA ILE A 114 -0.65 -12.40 -20.23
C ILE A 114 -1.62 -13.54 -20.53
N ASP A 115 -2.65 -13.76 -19.70
CA ASP A 115 -3.64 -14.82 -19.95
C ASP A 115 -4.31 -14.68 -21.33
N SER A 116 -4.66 -13.46 -21.74
CA SER A 116 -5.24 -13.21 -23.07
C SER A 116 -4.27 -13.48 -24.22
N SER A 117 -2.98 -13.18 -24.04
CA SER A 117 -1.95 -13.47 -25.04
C SER A 117 -1.64 -14.97 -25.11
N TRP A 118 -1.70 -15.70 -23.99
CA TRP A 118 -1.57 -17.16 -23.97
C TRP A 118 -2.80 -17.86 -24.54
N VAL A 119 -4.02 -17.31 -24.37
CA VAL A 119 -5.25 -17.81 -25.01
C VAL A 119 -5.16 -17.68 -26.54
N LEU A 120 -4.53 -16.62 -27.07
CA LEU A 120 -4.30 -16.49 -28.51
C LEU A 120 -3.21 -17.42 -29.04
N MET A 121 -2.20 -17.79 -28.23
CA MET A 121 -1.17 -18.77 -28.62
C MET A 121 -1.57 -20.23 -28.37
N ALA A 122 -2.63 -20.47 -27.60
CA ALA A 122 -3.17 -21.79 -27.28
C ALA A 122 -4.36 -22.19 -28.15
N GLN A 123 -4.53 -21.59 -29.34
CA GLN A 123 -5.32 -22.24 -30.39
C GLN A 123 -4.40 -23.24 -31.09
N PRO A 124 -4.50 -24.56 -30.82
CA PRO A 124 -3.79 -25.54 -31.62
C PRO A 124 -4.24 -25.38 -33.07
N ASP A 125 -3.27 -25.39 -33.98
CA ASP A 125 -3.48 -25.43 -35.42
C ASP A 125 -4.72 -26.26 -35.75
N GLN A 126 -5.72 -25.57 -36.28
CA GLN A 126 -6.92 -26.16 -36.83
C GLN A 126 -6.49 -26.90 -38.10
N CYS A 127 -6.12 -28.17 -37.94
CA CYS A 127 -6.14 -29.17 -39.01
C CYS A 127 -7.59 -29.51 -39.39
#